data_AF-A0A957WVZ4-F1
#
_entry.id   AF-A0A957WVZ4-F1
#
_cell.length_a   1.000
_cell.length_b   1.000
_cell.length_c   1.000
_cell.angle_alpha   90.00
_cell.angle_beta   90.00
_cell.angle_gamma   90.00
#
_symmetry.space_group_name_H-M   'P 1'
#
loop_
_entity.id
_entity.type
_entity.pdbx_description
1 polymer ?
#
loop_
_entity_poly.entity_id
_entity_poly.type
_entity_poly.pdbx_seq_one_letter_code
_entity_poly.pdbx_strand_id
1 'polypeptide(L)'
;GIQGIHTGPMKVAGGLTGHQYTPTIDGYFDRIGLDIAGEFGTAEEFKALAATANRHGAIVIDDIVPGHTGKGADFRLAELGVGDYPGIYHMVEIAPADWPLLPTVAAGADAANLSPTTVDALQAKGYIVGRLARVIFYEPGVKETNWSATPAIEGVDGVVRRWVYLHYFKAGQPTLNWLDPSFAAPRLVLGDALHSLTVLGAGMVRLDANGFLGVEPRVDGPAWSEGHPLSITANQLIAGMVRKVGGFSFQELNLTVDDIAAMSNGGADLAYDFITRPAYHHALVTGDTAFLRLMLHTVHDYGIDPAALVHALQNHDELTLELVHFWTLHKDDPYTLNGQT
;
A
#
# COMPACT_ATOMS: atom_id res chain seq x y z
N GLY A 1 -20.85 -6.92 22.87
CA GLY A 1 -20.64 -7.97 21.85
C GLY A 1 -19.53 -7.59 20.89
N ILE A 2 -19.45 -6.33 20.46
CA ILE A 2 -18.31 -5.81 19.68
C ILE A 2 -17.05 -5.83 20.56
N GLN A 3 -15.96 -6.40 20.04
CA GLN A 3 -14.65 -6.49 20.71
C GLN A 3 -13.53 -5.79 19.93
N GLY A 4 -13.81 -5.28 18.73
CA GLY A 4 -12.87 -4.51 17.92
C GLY A 4 -13.61 -3.42 17.15
N ILE A 5 -13.02 -2.24 17.09
CA ILE A 5 -13.53 -1.07 16.35
C ILE A 5 -12.41 -0.62 15.42
N HIS A 6 -12.54 -0.93 14.13
CA HIS A 6 -11.64 -0.43 13.09
C HIS A 6 -12.19 0.89 12.55
N THR A 7 -11.44 1.98 12.75
CA THR A 7 -11.91 3.33 12.42
C THR A 7 -11.68 3.73 10.97
N GLY A 8 -10.81 3.01 10.25
CA GLY A 8 -10.15 3.54 9.07
C GLY A 8 -9.06 4.56 9.45
N PRO A 9 -8.32 5.10 8.45
CA PRO A 9 -7.28 6.08 8.67
C PRO A 9 -7.86 7.41 9.17
N MET A 10 -7.38 7.87 10.34
CA MET A 10 -7.82 9.12 10.97
C MET A 10 -6.75 10.21 11.04
N LYS A 11 -5.54 9.93 10.54
CA LYS A 11 -4.40 10.86 10.62
C LYS A 11 -4.38 11.83 9.45
N VAL A 12 -3.71 12.98 9.62
CA VAL A 12 -3.59 14.01 8.58
C VAL A 12 -3.06 13.40 7.27
N ALA A 13 -3.79 13.64 6.18
CA ALA A 13 -3.54 13.08 4.85
C ALA A 13 -3.68 14.14 3.75
N GLY A 14 -3.44 13.75 2.51
CA GLY A 14 -3.43 14.64 1.35
C GLY A 14 -2.03 14.99 0.89
N GLY A 15 -1.77 16.28 0.77
CA GLY A 15 -0.49 16.80 0.33
C GLY A 15 -0.32 18.26 0.70
N LEU A 16 0.75 18.87 0.20
CA LEU A 16 1.05 20.28 0.41
C LEU A 16 1.24 21.01 -0.92
N THR A 17 0.65 22.20 -1.03
CA THR A 17 0.99 23.21 -2.03
C THR A 17 1.51 24.44 -1.29
N GLY A 18 2.83 24.64 -1.31
CA GLY A 18 3.49 25.57 -0.38
C GLY A 18 3.26 25.12 1.06
N HIS A 19 2.57 25.94 1.85
CA HIS A 19 2.20 25.62 3.24
C HIS A 19 0.73 25.21 3.40
N GLN A 20 -0.02 25.13 2.30
CA GLN A 20 -1.45 24.80 2.34
C GLN A 20 -1.65 23.31 2.14
N TYR A 21 -2.45 22.70 3.00
CA TYR A 21 -2.92 21.33 2.82
C TYR A 21 -3.79 21.21 1.58
N THR A 22 -3.56 20.16 0.80
CA THR A 22 -4.46 19.73 -0.27
C THR A 22 -5.42 18.66 0.28
N PRO A 23 -6.63 18.51 -0.28
CA PRO A 23 -7.53 17.44 0.11
C PRO A 23 -6.89 16.06 -0.03
N THR A 24 -7.33 15.11 0.81
CA THR A 24 -7.09 13.68 0.59
C THR A 24 -7.60 13.27 -0.79
N ILE A 25 -6.82 12.46 -1.50
CA ILE A 25 -7.25 11.86 -2.77
C ILE A 25 -7.74 10.42 -2.59
N ASP A 26 -7.59 9.84 -1.39
CA ASP A 26 -7.89 8.43 -1.17
C ASP A 26 -8.38 8.13 0.26
N GLY A 27 -9.41 8.83 0.72
CA GLY A 27 -10.03 8.54 2.01
C GLY A 27 -9.06 8.48 3.20
N TYR A 28 -8.02 9.33 3.20
CA TYR A 28 -6.93 9.42 4.19
C TYR A 28 -5.83 8.35 4.11
N PHE A 29 -5.82 7.48 3.10
CA PHE A 29 -4.71 6.55 2.86
C PHE A 29 -3.44 7.24 2.32
N ASP A 30 -3.55 8.47 1.81
CA ASP A 30 -2.46 9.36 1.41
C ASP A 30 -1.93 10.18 2.60
N ARG A 31 -1.53 9.51 3.69
CA ARG A 31 -1.14 10.13 4.95
C ARG A 31 0.15 10.97 4.83
N ILE A 32 0.19 12.12 5.53
CA ILE A 32 1.32 13.05 5.55
C ILE A 32 1.75 13.49 6.96
N GLY A 33 1.09 13.01 8.01
CA GLY A 33 1.41 13.32 9.40
C GLY A 33 0.91 12.27 10.38
N LEU A 34 1.38 12.35 11.62
CA LEU A 34 0.99 11.44 12.71
C LEU A 34 -0.18 11.97 13.56
N ASP A 35 -0.46 13.27 13.46
CA ASP A 35 -1.56 13.90 14.16
C ASP A 35 -2.91 13.42 13.60
N ILE A 36 -3.92 13.36 14.48
CA ILE A 36 -5.31 13.14 14.07
C ILE A 36 -5.76 14.33 13.22
N ALA A 37 -6.39 14.05 12.08
CA ALA A 37 -6.95 15.08 11.22
C ALA A 37 -8.07 15.82 11.97
N GLY A 38 -8.07 17.15 11.91
CA GLY A 38 -8.92 17.99 12.77
C GLY A 38 -10.43 17.74 12.61
N GLU A 39 -10.87 17.27 11.44
CA GLU A 39 -12.24 16.84 11.17
C GLU A 39 -12.66 15.57 11.93
N PHE A 40 -11.70 14.74 12.35
CA PHE A 40 -11.92 13.55 13.16
C PHE A 40 -11.71 13.81 14.66
N GLY A 41 -11.17 14.97 15.02
CA GLY A 41 -10.94 15.40 16.40
C GLY A 41 -9.46 15.52 16.73
N THR A 42 -9.10 15.19 17.96
CA THR A 42 -7.77 15.38 18.53
C THR A 42 -7.15 14.06 18.99
N ALA A 43 -5.83 14.05 19.19
CA ALA A 43 -5.14 12.90 19.78
C ALA A 43 -5.70 12.52 21.16
N GLU A 44 -6.14 13.49 21.97
CA GLU A 44 -6.75 13.21 23.28
C GLU A 44 -8.14 12.57 23.15
N GLU A 45 -8.93 12.97 22.15
CA GLU A 45 -10.21 12.32 21.86
C GLU A 45 -10.02 10.89 21.35
N PHE A 46 -9.01 10.64 20.51
CA PHE A 46 -8.66 9.27 20.10
C PHE A 46 -8.23 8.42 21.30
N LYS A 47 -7.38 8.94 22.19
CA LYS A 47 -7.01 8.24 23.43
C LYS A 47 -8.21 7.95 24.31
N ALA A 48 -9.15 8.90 24.41
CA ALA A 48 -10.40 8.71 25.15
C ALA A 48 -11.28 7.62 24.52
N LEU A 49 -11.34 7.56 23.18
CA LEU A 49 -12.02 6.48 22.44
C LEU A 49 -11.39 5.13 22.76
N ALA A 50 -10.07 4.99 22.64
CA ALA A 50 -9.33 3.77 22.95
C ALA A 50 -9.51 3.32 24.40
N ALA A 51 -9.37 4.24 25.36
CA ALA A 51 -9.59 3.96 26.78
C ALA A 51 -11.04 3.53 27.06
N THR A 52 -12.01 4.09 26.34
CA THR A 52 -13.42 3.72 26.47
C THR A 52 -13.70 2.34 25.91
N ALA A 53 -13.20 2.02 24.72
CA ALA A 53 -13.28 0.66 24.15
C ALA A 53 -12.71 -0.37 25.13
N ASN A 54 -11.52 -0.11 25.68
CA ASN A 54 -10.84 -1.01 26.63
C ASN A 54 -11.67 -1.26 27.90
N ARG A 55 -12.33 -0.22 28.47
CA ARG A 55 -13.23 -0.39 29.63
C ARG A 55 -14.42 -1.30 29.33
N HIS A 56 -14.79 -1.45 28.07
CA HIS A 56 -15.87 -2.32 27.62
C HIS A 56 -15.37 -3.65 27.01
N GLY A 57 -14.09 -3.98 27.18
CA GLY A 57 -13.51 -5.23 26.67
C GLY A 57 -13.37 -5.26 25.14
N ALA A 58 -13.23 -4.10 24.51
CA ALA A 58 -12.98 -3.95 23.08
C ALA A 58 -11.67 -3.18 22.83
N ILE A 59 -11.11 -3.32 21.63
CA ILE A 59 -9.95 -2.55 21.18
C ILE A 59 -10.32 -1.60 20.05
N VAL A 60 -9.56 -0.51 19.92
CA VAL A 60 -9.53 0.31 18.70
C VAL A 60 -8.42 -0.19 17.80
N ILE A 61 -8.71 -0.26 16.50
CA ILE A 61 -7.78 -0.66 15.45
C ILE A 61 -7.55 0.56 14.55
N ASP A 62 -6.30 0.98 14.44
CA ASP A 62 -5.85 2.10 13.60
C ASP A 62 -5.21 1.60 12.30
N ASP A 63 -4.99 2.48 11.33
CA ASP A 63 -4.31 2.16 10.07
C ASP A 63 -2.87 2.69 10.05
N ILE A 64 -1.98 1.87 9.51
CA ILE A 64 -0.67 2.31 9.05
C ILE A 64 -0.49 1.97 7.58
N VAL A 65 0.25 2.81 6.86
CA VAL A 65 0.45 2.67 5.40
C VAL A 65 1.94 2.42 5.07
N PRO A 66 2.38 1.16 5.06
CA PRO A 66 3.74 0.78 4.69
C PRO A 66 4.15 1.07 3.24
N GLY A 67 3.19 1.13 2.31
CA GLY A 67 3.47 1.18 0.87
C GLY A 67 3.74 2.58 0.32
N HIS A 68 3.18 3.62 0.93
CA HIS A 68 3.22 4.98 0.39
C HIS A 68 2.89 6.04 1.47
N THR A 69 3.13 7.30 1.14
CA THR A 69 2.58 8.46 1.87
C THR A 69 1.71 9.27 0.93
N GLY A 70 1.10 10.36 1.40
CA GLY A 70 0.67 11.45 0.53
C GLY A 70 1.84 12.35 0.11
N LYS A 71 1.56 13.40 -0.68
CA LYS A 71 2.57 14.41 -1.10
C LYS A 71 2.79 15.49 -0.05
N GLY A 72 3.15 15.05 1.16
CA GLY A 72 3.36 15.88 2.35
C GLY A 72 4.72 16.58 2.39
N ALA A 73 5.08 17.07 3.58
CA ALA A 73 6.37 17.74 3.80
C ALA A 73 7.56 16.85 3.39
N ASP A 74 7.50 15.56 3.71
CA ASP A 74 8.56 14.60 3.37
C ASP A 74 8.78 14.51 1.85
N PHE A 75 7.69 14.41 1.07
CA PHE A 75 7.77 14.40 -0.39
C PHE A 75 8.25 15.73 -0.97
N ARG A 76 7.79 16.87 -0.42
CA ARG A 76 8.27 18.19 -0.87
C ARG A 76 9.75 18.40 -0.57
N LEU A 77 10.24 17.94 0.58
CA LEU A 77 11.65 17.98 0.94
C LEU A 77 12.49 17.05 0.05
N ALA A 78 11.92 15.91 -0.35
CA ALA A 78 12.53 15.01 -1.33
C ALA A 78 12.66 15.67 -2.71
N GLU A 79 11.61 16.33 -3.21
CA GLU A 79 11.64 17.08 -4.47
C GLU A 79 12.71 18.19 -4.46
N LEU A 80 12.92 18.82 -3.31
CA LEU A 80 13.92 19.87 -3.09
C LEU A 80 15.35 19.35 -2.86
N GLY A 81 15.56 18.02 -2.85
CA GLY A 81 16.88 17.41 -2.64
C GLY A 81 17.45 17.60 -1.24
N VAL A 82 16.60 17.69 -0.22
CA VAL A 82 17.05 17.93 1.17
C VAL A 82 17.52 16.62 1.82
N GLY A 83 18.81 16.56 2.18
CA GLY A 83 19.36 15.44 2.96
C GLY A 83 18.99 14.07 2.39
N ASP A 84 18.49 13.18 3.26
CA ASP A 84 18.09 11.81 2.90
C ASP A 84 16.60 11.68 2.52
N TYR A 85 15.85 12.79 2.42
CA TYR A 85 14.42 12.74 2.07
C TYR A 85 14.13 12.08 0.71
N PRO A 86 14.94 12.27 -0.36
CA PRO A 86 14.77 11.50 -1.59
C PRO A 86 14.78 9.98 -1.37
N GLY A 87 15.58 9.50 -0.42
CA GLY A 87 15.68 8.08 -0.07
C GLY A 87 14.42 7.50 0.58
N ILE A 88 13.47 8.34 1.03
CA ILE A 88 12.17 7.87 1.51
C ILE A 88 11.36 7.22 0.37
N TYR A 89 11.55 7.64 -0.87
CA TYR A 89 10.68 7.28 -1.99
C TYR A 89 11.43 6.53 -3.10
N HIS A 90 10.69 5.72 -3.86
CA HIS A 90 11.19 5.20 -5.14
C HIS A 90 11.16 6.33 -6.19
N MET A 91 12.14 7.22 -6.11
CA MET A 91 12.27 8.37 -7.01
C MET A 91 13.70 8.53 -7.54
N VAL A 92 13.82 9.00 -8.78
CA VAL A 92 15.09 9.12 -9.50
C VAL A 92 15.16 10.48 -10.19
N GLU A 93 16.26 11.19 -9.99
CA GLU A 93 16.57 12.43 -10.72
C GLU A 93 16.93 12.08 -12.17
N ILE A 94 16.21 12.67 -13.13
CA ILE A 94 16.47 12.44 -14.55
C ILE A 94 17.49 13.46 -15.05
N ALA A 95 18.53 13.00 -15.76
CA ALA A 95 19.55 13.89 -16.28
C ALA A 95 18.93 14.94 -17.24
N PRO A 96 19.39 16.20 -17.22
CA PRO A 96 18.85 17.26 -18.07
C PRO A 96 18.79 16.91 -19.57
N ALA A 97 19.74 16.13 -20.07
CA ALA A 97 19.77 15.67 -21.45
C ALA A 97 18.57 14.79 -21.84
N ASP A 98 17.95 14.13 -20.85
CA ASP A 98 16.83 13.21 -21.03
C ASP A 98 15.47 13.81 -20.62
N TRP A 99 15.44 15.07 -20.15
CA TRP A 99 14.19 15.79 -19.87
C TRP A 99 13.21 15.86 -21.05
N PRO A 100 13.65 15.92 -22.33
CA PRO A 100 12.73 15.85 -23.46
C PRO A 100 11.90 14.56 -23.54
N LEU A 101 12.28 13.49 -22.84
CA LEU A 101 11.49 12.26 -22.74
C LEU A 101 10.29 12.41 -21.80
N LEU A 102 10.38 13.32 -20.83
CA LEU A 102 9.40 13.48 -19.77
C LEU A 102 8.23 14.35 -20.26
N PRO A 103 6.98 14.02 -19.87
CA PRO A 103 5.82 14.80 -20.26
C PRO A 103 5.90 16.23 -19.70
N THR A 104 5.24 17.15 -20.38
CA THR A 104 4.95 18.48 -19.83
C THR A 104 3.96 18.33 -18.68
N VAL A 105 4.27 18.92 -17.53
CA VAL A 105 3.33 19.01 -16.41
C VAL A 105 2.41 20.20 -16.64
N ALA A 106 1.09 19.96 -16.62
CA ALA A 106 0.10 21.01 -16.84
C ALA A 106 0.16 22.09 -15.74
N ALA A 107 -0.18 23.32 -16.08
CA ALA A 107 -0.23 24.41 -15.11
C ALA A 107 -1.20 24.07 -13.97
N GLY A 108 -0.74 24.19 -12.72
CA GLY A 108 -1.51 23.84 -11.52
C GLY A 108 -1.42 22.37 -11.11
N ALA A 109 -0.88 21.48 -11.95
CA ALA A 109 -0.52 20.12 -11.56
C ALA A 109 0.91 20.08 -11.01
N ASP A 110 1.19 19.10 -10.16
CA ASP A 110 2.52 18.88 -9.57
C ASP A 110 3.24 17.64 -10.12
N ALA A 111 2.58 16.88 -10.99
CA ALA A 111 3.16 15.76 -11.71
C ALA A 111 2.34 15.42 -12.96
N ALA A 112 2.94 14.66 -13.87
CA ALA A 112 2.27 14.07 -15.03
C ALA A 112 2.63 12.59 -15.17
N ASN A 113 1.63 11.74 -15.44
CA ASN A 113 1.82 10.31 -15.64
C ASN A 113 2.68 10.03 -16.88
N LEU A 114 3.58 9.07 -16.77
CA LEU A 114 4.41 8.68 -17.90
C LEU A 114 3.63 7.79 -18.86
N SER A 115 3.81 8.01 -20.16
CA SER A 115 3.33 7.06 -21.16
C SER A 115 4.10 5.72 -21.06
N PRO A 116 3.52 4.60 -21.51
CA PRO A 116 4.24 3.33 -21.58
C PRO A 116 5.54 3.44 -22.40
N THR A 117 5.54 4.24 -23.48
CA THR A 117 6.74 4.46 -24.31
C THR A 117 7.84 5.24 -23.58
N THR A 118 7.46 6.18 -22.71
CA THR A 118 8.41 6.92 -21.88
C THR A 118 9.00 6.01 -20.81
N VAL A 119 8.20 5.14 -20.20
CA VAL A 119 8.68 4.14 -19.23
C VAL A 119 9.72 3.22 -19.86
N ASP A 120 9.46 2.71 -21.06
CA ASP A 120 10.42 1.84 -21.78
C ASP A 120 11.73 2.58 -22.09
N ALA A 121 11.64 3.84 -22.53
CA ALA A 121 12.81 4.66 -22.85
C ALA A 121 13.67 4.96 -21.60
N LEU A 122 13.03 5.23 -20.45
CA LEU A 122 13.73 5.46 -19.19
C LEU A 122 14.33 4.15 -18.62
N GLN A 123 13.63 3.02 -18.76
CA GLN A 123 14.15 1.71 -18.40
C GLN A 123 15.38 1.34 -19.23
N ALA A 124 15.33 1.54 -20.55
CA ALA A 124 16.46 1.28 -21.45
C ALA A 124 17.70 2.14 -21.12
N LYS A 125 17.50 3.29 -20.48
CA LYS A 125 18.56 4.17 -19.97
C LYS A 125 19.01 3.84 -18.55
N GLY A 126 18.36 2.88 -17.89
CA GLY A 126 18.69 2.45 -16.53
C GLY A 126 18.17 3.37 -15.42
N TYR A 127 17.23 4.28 -15.71
CA TYR A 127 16.68 5.17 -14.69
C TYR A 127 15.69 4.48 -13.76
N ILE A 128 14.83 3.61 -14.31
CA ILE A 128 13.74 2.96 -13.55
C ILE A 128 13.66 1.48 -13.91
N VAL A 129 13.02 0.69 -13.05
CA VAL A 129 12.88 -0.77 -13.25
C VAL A 129 12.01 -1.16 -14.46
N GLY A 130 11.23 -0.22 -14.99
CA GLY A 130 10.34 -0.41 -16.12
C GLY A 130 8.88 -0.53 -15.75
N ARG A 131 8.10 -1.16 -16.64
CA ARG A 131 6.67 -1.42 -16.44
C ARG A 131 6.46 -2.43 -15.31
N LEU A 132 5.38 -2.26 -14.54
CA LEU A 132 4.97 -3.25 -13.53
C LEU A 132 3.87 -4.16 -14.09
N ALA A 133 3.62 -5.28 -13.41
CA ALA A 133 2.65 -6.28 -13.83
C ALA A 133 1.21 -5.75 -13.89
N ARG A 134 0.81 -4.92 -12.92
CA ARG A 134 -0.51 -4.28 -12.85
C ARG A 134 -0.39 -2.76 -12.78
N VAL A 135 -1.38 -2.07 -13.33
CA VAL A 135 -1.58 -0.63 -13.15
C VAL A 135 -2.89 -0.47 -12.38
N ILE A 136 -2.80 -0.37 -11.05
CA ILE A 136 -3.97 -0.19 -10.19
C ILE A 136 -4.60 1.18 -10.51
N PHE A 137 -5.93 1.25 -10.56
CA PHE A 137 -6.67 2.44 -11.01
C PHE A 137 -6.26 2.92 -12.42
N TYR A 138 -6.03 1.99 -13.36
CA TYR A 138 -5.80 2.33 -14.75
C TYR A 138 -6.97 3.15 -15.30
N GLU A 139 -6.65 4.30 -15.88
CA GLU A 139 -7.62 5.17 -16.54
C GLU A 139 -6.94 5.82 -17.76
N PRO A 140 -7.44 5.58 -18.99
CA PRO A 140 -6.85 6.15 -20.20
C PRO A 140 -6.68 7.66 -20.12
N GLY A 141 -5.49 8.15 -20.43
CA GLY A 141 -5.16 9.59 -20.37
C GLY A 141 -5.06 10.19 -18.96
N VAL A 142 -5.27 9.41 -17.90
CA VAL A 142 -5.12 9.86 -16.49
C VAL A 142 -4.00 9.08 -15.81
N LYS A 143 -4.08 7.74 -15.80
CA LYS A 143 -3.07 6.85 -15.24
C LYS A 143 -2.93 5.62 -16.13
N GLU A 144 -1.91 5.65 -16.98
CA GLU A 144 -1.57 4.56 -17.90
C GLU A 144 -0.38 3.72 -17.40
N THR A 145 0.39 4.27 -16.46
CA THR A 145 1.54 3.60 -15.81
C THR A 145 1.59 3.92 -14.31
N ASN A 146 2.49 3.24 -13.58
CA ASN A 146 2.77 3.50 -12.16
C ASN A 146 3.89 4.53 -11.94
N TRP A 147 4.24 5.31 -12.97
CA TRP A 147 5.33 6.28 -12.93
C TRP A 147 4.81 7.65 -13.29
N SER A 148 5.26 8.67 -12.57
CA SER A 148 4.97 10.07 -12.88
C SER A 148 6.24 10.90 -12.81
N ALA A 149 6.29 11.98 -13.59
CA ALA A 149 7.36 12.97 -13.55
C ALA A 149 6.90 14.28 -12.90
N THR A 150 7.77 14.88 -12.10
CA THR A 150 7.57 16.23 -11.55
C THR A 150 7.83 17.31 -12.60
N PRO A 151 7.39 18.57 -12.37
CA PRO A 151 7.92 19.72 -13.09
C PRO A 151 9.41 19.93 -12.75
N ALA A 152 10.02 20.95 -13.38
CA ALA A 152 11.33 21.43 -12.97
C ALA A 152 11.22 22.11 -11.60
N ILE A 153 12.00 21.64 -10.63
CA ILE A 153 11.99 22.12 -9.24
C ILE A 153 13.42 22.53 -8.87
N GLU A 154 13.61 23.76 -8.42
CA GLU A 154 14.89 24.23 -7.90
C GLU A 154 15.04 23.73 -6.45
N GLY A 155 16.06 22.93 -6.20
CA GLY A 155 16.36 22.41 -4.86
C GLY A 155 16.95 23.47 -3.93
N VAL A 156 17.09 23.12 -2.65
CA VAL A 156 17.70 24.02 -1.65
C VAL A 156 19.16 24.36 -1.93
N ASP A 157 19.79 23.59 -2.81
CA ASP A 157 21.17 23.75 -3.29
C ASP A 157 21.28 24.52 -4.61
N GLY A 158 20.18 25.05 -5.13
CA GLY A 158 20.12 25.79 -6.40
C GLY A 158 20.18 24.92 -7.65
N VAL A 159 20.17 23.59 -7.51
CA VAL A 159 20.13 22.67 -8.66
C VAL A 159 18.68 22.45 -9.08
N VAL A 160 18.38 22.71 -10.35
CA VAL A 160 17.06 22.46 -10.94
C VAL A 160 16.94 21.00 -11.36
N ARG A 161 15.93 20.30 -10.85
CA ARG A 161 15.72 18.86 -11.01
C ARG A 161 14.38 18.56 -11.63
N ARG A 162 14.31 17.40 -12.28
CA ARG A 162 13.05 16.70 -12.56
C ARG A 162 13.16 15.29 -12.04
N TRP A 163 12.18 14.87 -11.26
CA TRP A 163 12.11 13.56 -10.66
C TRP A 163 11.13 12.69 -11.42
N VAL A 164 11.45 11.41 -11.56
CA VAL A 164 10.49 10.36 -11.88
C VAL A 164 10.30 9.52 -10.63
N TYR A 165 9.05 9.32 -10.21
CA TYR A 165 8.73 8.58 -8.99
C TYR A 165 7.67 7.52 -9.24
N LEU A 166 7.74 6.45 -8.45
CA LEU A 166 6.81 5.33 -8.45
C LEU A 166 5.57 5.65 -7.60
N HIS A 167 4.40 5.25 -8.09
CA HIS A 167 3.14 5.23 -7.36
C HIS A 167 2.30 4.03 -7.85
N TYR A 168 1.98 3.09 -6.96
CA TYR A 168 1.10 1.96 -7.31
C TYR A 168 -0.35 2.41 -7.48
N PHE A 169 -0.82 3.23 -6.54
CA PHE A 169 -2.17 3.77 -6.47
C PHE A 169 -2.22 5.15 -7.15
N LYS A 170 -2.88 6.15 -6.60
CA LYS A 170 -3.04 7.44 -7.28
C LYS A 170 -1.72 8.21 -7.30
N ALA A 171 -1.57 9.16 -8.24
CA ALA A 171 -0.33 9.92 -8.40
C ALA A 171 0.07 10.73 -7.15
N GLY A 172 -0.87 11.03 -6.24
CA GLY A 172 -0.62 11.66 -4.94
C GLY A 172 -0.12 10.71 -3.85
N GLN A 173 0.07 9.42 -4.16
CA GLN A 173 0.54 8.37 -3.24
C GLN A 173 1.92 7.86 -3.65
N PRO A 174 3.00 8.66 -3.51
CA PRO A 174 4.36 8.23 -3.83
C PRO A 174 4.79 7.02 -3.00
N THR A 175 5.34 6.01 -3.67
CA THR A 175 5.73 4.73 -3.07
C THR A 175 7.00 4.87 -2.23
N LEU A 176 6.95 4.30 -1.02
CA LEU A 176 8.07 4.26 -0.08
C LEU A 176 9.18 3.29 -0.54
N ASN A 177 10.44 3.67 -0.35
CA ASN A 177 11.61 2.86 -0.71
C ASN A 177 12.18 2.11 0.49
N TRP A 178 11.87 0.81 0.58
CA TRP A 178 12.33 -0.06 1.67
C TRP A 178 13.79 -0.53 1.55
N LEU A 179 14.45 -0.26 0.43
CA LEU A 179 15.87 -0.62 0.19
C LEU A 179 16.83 0.57 0.28
N ASP A 180 16.33 1.77 0.57
CA ASP A 180 17.22 2.91 0.70
C ASP A 180 18.21 2.72 1.88
N PRO A 181 19.53 2.94 1.67
CA PRO A 181 20.53 2.73 2.71
C PRO A 181 20.34 3.56 3.98
N SER A 182 19.59 4.66 3.95
CA SER A 182 19.29 5.48 5.13
C SER A 182 18.25 4.85 6.07
N PHE A 183 17.51 3.85 5.58
CA PHE A 183 16.34 3.26 6.25
C PHE A 183 15.25 4.30 6.59
N ALA A 184 15.19 5.44 5.88
CA ALA A 184 14.25 6.50 6.19
C ALA A 184 12.78 6.06 6.12
N ALA A 185 12.38 5.35 5.05
CA ALA A 185 11.02 4.81 4.92
C ALA A 185 10.69 3.74 5.99
N PRO A 186 11.51 2.69 6.22
CA PRO A 186 11.28 1.77 7.33
C PRO A 186 11.13 2.46 8.68
N ARG A 187 11.98 3.46 8.98
CA ARG A 187 11.89 4.23 10.24
C ARG A 187 10.59 5.00 10.37
N LEU A 188 10.11 5.61 9.28
CA LEU A 188 8.84 6.32 9.23
C LEU A 188 7.68 5.37 9.57
N VAL A 189 7.60 4.22 8.89
CA VAL A 189 6.51 3.25 9.07
C VAL A 189 6.53 2.63 10.46
N LEU A 190 7.70 2.27 10.98
CA LEU A 190 7.83 1.72 12.34
C LEU A 190 7.51 2.77 13.40
N GLY A 191 7.94 4.02 13.20
CA GLY A 191 7.63 5.13 14.11
C GLY A 191 6.13 5.38 14.20
N ASP A 192 5.44 5.29 13.07
CA ASP A 192 4.00 5.42 12.99
C ASP A 192 3.24 4.26 13.69
N ALA A 193 3.65 3.01 13.47
CA ALA A 193 3.10 1.86 14.18
C ALA A 193 3.25 2.02 15.72
N LEU A 194 4.43 2.44 16.17
CA LEU A 194 4.69 2.70 17.57
C LEU A 194 3.87 3.87 18.11
N HIS A 195 3.65 4.92 17.31
CA HIS A 195 2.81 6.05 17.69
C HIS A 195 1.35 5.61 17.88
N SER A 196 0.79 4.85 16.95
CA SER A 196 -0.58 4.30 17.09
C SER A 196 -0.76 3.49 18.37
N LEU A 197 0.16 2.57 18.64
CA LEU A 197 0.03 1.64 19.75
C LEU A 197 0.35 2.29 21.10
N THR A 198 1.43 3.06 21.19
CA THR A 198 1.97 3.54 22.48
C THR A 198 1.57 4.97 22.83
N VAL A 199 1.20 5.79 21.84
CA VAL A 199 0.77 7.17 22.06
C VAL A 199 -0.74 7.29 21.94
N LEU A 200 -1.33 6.80 20.86
CA LEU A 200 -2.78 6.90 20.63
C LEU A 200 -3.58 5.83 21.42
N GLY A 201 -2.93 4.71 21.77
CA GLY A 201 -3.53 3.65 22.58
C GLY A 201 -4.36 2.64 21.78
N ALA A 202 -4.16 2.56 20.46
CA ALA A 202 -4.72 1.50 19.64
C ALA A 202 -4.23 0.12 20.13
N GLY A 203 -5.09 -0.90 20.07
CA GLY A 203 -4.73 -2.27 20.45
C GLY A 203 -4.20 -3.10 19.27
N MET A 204 -4.43 -2.63 18.05
CA MET A 204 -4.05 -3.30 16.81
C MET A 204 -3.87 -2.29 15.69
N VAL A 205 -3.09 -2.64 14.67
CA VAL A 205 -2.92 -1.85 13.44
C VAL A 205 -3.25 -2.65 12.18
N ARG A 206 -3.97 -2.06 11.23
CA ARG A 206 -4.10 -2.56 9.87
C ARG A 206 -2.88 -2.13 9.04
N LEU A 207 -2.32 -3.05 8.26
CA LEU A 207 -1.22 -2.81 7.34
C LEU A 207 -1.77 -2.60 5.93
N ASP A 208 -1.88 -1.34 5.50
CA ASP A 208 -2.36 -0.99 4.16
C ASP A 208 -1.29 -1.21 3.09
N ALA A 209 -1.67 -1.74 1.92
CA ALA A 209 -0.79 -1.92 0.76
C ALA A 209 0.54 -2.66 1.07
N ASN A 210 0.55 -3.51 2.10
CA ASN A 210 1.77 -4.15 2.60
C ASN A 210 2.29 -5.27 1.69
N GLY A 211 1.58 -5.59 0.61
CA GLY A 211 2.06 -6.47 -0.47
C GLY A 211 3.04 -5.82 -1.44
N PHE A 212 3.13 -4.48 -1.49
CA PHE A 212 3.82 -3.72 -2.54
C PHE A 212 5.10 -3.00 -2.06
N LEU A 213 5.86 -3.63 -1.16
CA LEU A 213 7.01 -2.99 -0.47
C LEU A 213 8.35 -3.25 -1.15
N GLY A 214 8.37 -4.10 -2.19
CA GLY A 214 9.55 -4.37 -3.00
C GLY A 214 9.30 -4.10 -4.47
N VAL A 215 10.36 -3.72 -5.17
CA VAL A 215 10.37 -3.64 -6.63
C VAL A 215 11.76 -3.99 -7.16
N GLU A 216 11.82 -4.90 -8.13
CA GLU A 216 13.07 -5.28 -8.79
C GLU A 216 12.89 -5.49 -10.30
N PRO A 217 13.91 -5.18 -11.14
CA PRO A 217 13.85 -5.45 -12.55
C PRO A 217 13.89 -6.96 -12.82
N ARG A 218 13.17 -7.41 -13.85
CA ARG A 218 13.29 -8.77 -14.39
C ARG A 218 13.95 -8.75 -15.76
N VAL A 219 14.67 -9.82 -16.10
CA VAL A 219 15.30 -9.99 -17.41
C VAL A 219 14.23 -10.05 -18.51
N ASP A 220 13.17 -10.82 -18.25
CA ASP A 220 12.04 -10.98 -19.14
C ASP A 220 10.75 -10.48 -18.48
N GLY A 221 9.99 -9.65 -19.19
CA GLY A 221 8.69 -9.16 -18.75
C GLY A 221 8.73 -7.95 -17.81
N PRO A 222 7.61 -7.63 -17.16
CA PRO A 222 7.52 -6.49 -16.24
C PRO A 222 8.35 -6.72 -14.98
N ALA A 223 8.72 -5.62 -14.30
CA ALA A 223 9.39 -5.64 -13.01
C ALA A 223 8.54 -6.37 -11.95
N TRP A 224 9.20 -7.06 -11.03
CA TRP A 224 8.57 -7.79 -9.94
C TRP A 224 8.26 -6.85 -8.79
N SER A 225 7.05 -6.94 -8.24
CA SER A 225 6.62 -6.18 -7.07
C SER A 225 5.70 -7.00 -6.15
N GLU A 226 4.64 -7.56 -6.73
CA GLU A 226 3.66 -8.37 -6.00
C GLU A 226 4.28 -9.69 -5.53
N GLY A 227 4.10 -10.04 -4.25
CA GLY A 227 4.72 -11.23 -3.67
C GLY A 227 6.24 -11.13 -3.51
N HIS A 228 6.84 -9.94 -3.66
CA HIS A 228 8.28 -9.77 -3.59
C HIS A 228 8.84 -10.15 -2.19
N PRO A 229 10.00 -10.84 -2.08
CA PRO A 229 10.57 -11.28 -0.81
C PRO A 229 10.85 -10.14 0.18
N LEU A 230 11.19 -8.96 -0.35
CA LEU A 230 11.30 -7.75 0.48
C LEU A 230 9.99 -7.41 1.19
N SER A 231 8.83 -7.57 0.54
CA SER A 231 7.54 -7.38 1.20
C SER A 231 7.39 -8.33 2.38
N ILE A 232 7.79 -9.60 2.25
CA ILE A 232 7.77 -10.57 3.37
C ILE A 232 8.68 -10.08 4.51
N THR A 233 9.92 -9.69 4.22
CA THR A 233 10.88 -9.24 5.23
C THR A 233 10.43 -7.93 5.91
N ALA A 234 9.92 -6.97 5.15
CA ALA A 234 9.39 -5.71 5.66
C ALA A 234 8.19 -5.96 6.60
N ASN A 235 7.28 -6.86 6.23
CA ASN A 235 6.14 -7.24 7.07
C ASN A 235 6.58 -7.92 8.37
N GLN A 236 7.58 -8.81 8.32
CA GLN A 236 8.15 -9.42 9.52
C GLN A 236 8.78 -8.37 10.46
N LEU A 237 9.44 -7.36 9.90
CA LEU A 237 10.02 -6.26 10.68
C LEU A 237 8.93 -5.41 11.35
N ILE A 238 7.87 -5.06 10.62
CA ILE A 238 6.71 -4.32 11.16
C ILE A 238 6.07 -5.14 12.29
N ALA A 239 5.73 -6.39 12.03
CA ALA A 239 5.07 -7.26 13.00
C ALA A 239 5.94 -7.49 14.24
N GLY A 240 7.26 -7.64 14.07
CA GLY A 240 8.20 -7.73 15.19
C GLY A 240 8.16 -6.49 16.08
N MET A 241 8.07 -5.29 15.49
CA MET A 241 7.95 -4.04 16.24
C MET A 241 6.60 -3.89 16.94
N VAL A 242 5.51 -4.23 16.25
CA VAL A 242 4.15 -4.22 16.81
C VAL A 242 4.06 -5.16 18.02
N ARG A 243 4.52 -6.40 17.89
CA ARG A 243 4.53 -7.39 18.99
C ARG A 243 5.45 -6.97 20.14
N LYS A 244 6.58 -6.31 19.86
CA LYS A 244 7.50 -5.80 20.90
C LYS A 244 6.80 -4.87 21.88
N VAL A 245 5.80 -4.11 21.44
CA VAL A 245 5.00 -3.21 22.29
C VAL A 245 3.65 -3.80 22.70
N GLY A 246 3.43 -5.10 22.47
CA GLY A 246 2.23 -5.83 22.87
C GLY A 246 1.01 -5.58 21.99
N GLY A 247 1.19 -4.99 20.80
CA GLY A 247 0.13 -4.82 19.82
C GLY A 247 -0.04 -6.03 18.92
N PHE A 248 -1.14 -6.02 18.17
CA PHE A 248 -1.42 -6.96 17.08
C PHE A 248 -1.46 -6.22 15.75
N SER A 249 -1.32 -6.95 14.66
CA SER A 249 -1.43 -6.42 13.32
C SER A 249 -2.30 -7.32 12.44
N PHE A 250 -3.00 -6.73 11.48
CA PHE A 250 -3.58 -7.50 10.40
C PHE A 250 -3.26 -6.87 9.06
N GLN A 251 -3.15 -7.69 8.03
CA GLN A 251 -2.78 -7.26 6.69
C GLN A 251 -3.95 -7.25 5.71
N GLU A 252 -3.85 -6.39 4.71
CA GLU A 252 -4.77 -6.34 3.59
C GLU A 252 -4.05 -6.71 2.29
N LEU A 253 -4.24 -7.95 1.84
CA LEU A 253 -3.55 -8.49 0.67
C LEU A 253 -4.56 -8.95 -0.38
N ASN A 254 -4.76 -8.14 -1.41
CA ASN A 254 -5.40 -8.59 -2.66
C ASN A 254 -4.38 -9.31 -3.56
N LEU A 255 -3.87 -10.44 -3.05
CA LEU A 255 -2.84 -11.29 -3.66
C LEU A 255 -3.31 -12.76 -3.72
N THR A 256 -2.43 -13.64 -4.19
CA THR A 256 -2.67 -15.08 -4.26
C THR A 256 -2.75 -15.71 -2.85
N VAL A 257 -3.36 -16.90 -2.74
CA VAL A 257 -3.50 -17.59 -1.44
C VAL A 257 -2.15 -17.95 -0.83
N ASP A 258 -1.19 -18.35 -1.66
CA ASP A 258 0.19 -18.64 -1.28
C ASP A 258 0.96 -17.39 -0.85
N ASP A 259 0.76 -16.24 -1.49
CA ASP A 259 1.31 -14.96 -1.01
C ASP A 259 0.77 -14.62 0.38
N ILE A 260 -0.53 -14.80 0.62
CA ILE A 260 -1.14 -14.57 1.93
C ILE A 260 -0.53 -15.52 2.97
N ALA A 261 -0.40 -16.80 2.67
CA ALA A 261 0.24 -17.78 3.56
C ALA A 261 1.69 -17.40 3.87
N ALA A 262 2.49 -17.05 2.85
CA ALA A 262 3.89 -16.68 3.00
C ALA A 262 4.07 -15.40 3.82
N MET A 263 3.29 -14.36 3.56
CA MET A 263 3.35 -13.10 4.31
C MET A 263 2.84 -13.23 5.74
N SER A 264 1.95 -14.19 6.02
CA SER A 264 1.48 -14.47 7.38
C SER A 264 2.55 -15.16 8.25
N ASN A 265 3.55 -15.81 7.63
CA ASN A 265 4.63 -16.46 8.37
C ASN A 265 5.62 -15.43 8.96
N GLY A 266 5.43 -15.12 10.24
CA GLY A 266 6.22 -14.12 10.98
C GLY A 266 5.83 -12.67 10.71
N GLY A 267 4.99 -12.42 9.69
CA GLY A 267 4.38 -11.11 9.40
C GLY A 267 3.15 -10.84 10.26
N ALA A 268 2.10 -10.27 9.67
CA ALA A 268 0.90 -9.86 10.40
C ALA A 268 0.21 -11.01 11.13
N ASP A 269 -0.51 -10.72 12.22
CA ASP A 269 -1.16 -11.75 13.06
C ASP A 269 -2.47 -12.27 12.45
N LEU A 270 -3.17 -11.43 11.68
CA LEU A 270 -4.37 -11.80 10.92
C LEU A 270 -4.27 -11.27 9.48
N ALA A 271 -5.12 -11.78 8.58
CA ALA A 271 -5.24 -11.27 7.22
C ALA A 271 -6.70 -11.02 6.84
N TYR A 272 -7.00 -9.98 6.07
CA TYR A 272 -8.33 -9.82 5.49
C TYR A 272 -8.66 -10.99 4.56
N ASP A 273 -9.90 -11.47 4.65
CA ASP A 273 -10.39 -12.57 3.84
C ASP A 273 -10.80 -12.10 2.43
N PHE A 274 -9.82 -11.87 1.56
CA PHE A 274 -10.06 -11.71 0.12
C PHE A 274 -10.23 -13.04 -0.59
N ILE A 275 -9.82 -14.14 0.05
CA ILE A 275 -9.74 -15.46 -0.55
C ILE A 275 -11.14 -16.02 -0.77
N THR A 276 -11.94 -16.07 0.29
CA THR A 276 -13.23 -16.78 0.26
C THR A 276 -14.43 -15.85 0.07
N ARG A 277 -14.24 -14.54 0.23
CA ARG A 277 -15.29 -13.52 0.04
C ARG A 277 -16.00 -13.60 -1.32
N PRO A 278 -15.30 -13.61 -2.47
CA PRO A 278 -15.96 -13.76 -3.77
C PRO A 278 -16.79 -15.05 -3.88
N ALA A 279 -16.33 -16.12 -3.21
CA ALA A 279 -17.01 -17.41 -3.25
C ALA A 279 -18.29 -17.45 -2.39
N TYR A 280 -18.34 -16.72 -1.27
CA TYR A 280 -19.58 -16.52 -0.51
C TYR A 280 -20.62 -15.77 -1.34
N HIS A 281 -20.20 -14.70 -2.02
CA HIS A 281 -21.09 -13.91 -2.89
C HIS A 281 -21.59 -14.74 -4.07
N HIS A 282 -20.71 -15.48 -4.73
CA HIS A 282 -21.08 -16.40 -5.80
C HIS A 282 -22.12 -17.42 -5.33
N ALA A 283 -21.88 -18.07 -4.18
CA ALA A 283 -22.80 -19.06 -3.63
C ALA A 283 -24.18 -18.47 -3.30
N LEU A 284 -24.22 -17.24 -2.76
CA LEU A 284 -25.46 -16.55 -2.45
C LEU A 284 -26.29 -16.23 -3.71
N VAL A 285 -25.63 -15.79 -4.79
CA VAL A 285 -26.30 -15.39 -6.04
C VAL A 285 -26.72 -16.58 -6.89
N THR A 286 -25.91 -17.64 -6.91
CA THR A 286 -26.13 -18.81 -7.79
C THR A 286 -26.88 -19.95 -7.10
N GLY A 287 -26.88 -20.01 -5.76
CA GLY A 287 -27.33 -21.19 -5.02
C GLY A 287 -26.37 -22.38 -5.09
N ASP A 288 -25.18 -22.22 -5.70
CA ASP A 288 -24.17 -23.27 -5.82
C ASP A 288 -22.94 -22.99 -4.93
N THR A 289 -22.65 -23.94 -4.03
CA THR A 289 -21.53 -23.88 -3.09
C THR A 289 -20.25 -24.56 -3.59
N ALA A 290 -20.21 -25.07 -4.82
CA ALA A 290 -19.04 -25.76 -5.34
C ALA A 290 -17.79 -24.88 -5.40
N PHE A 291 -17.92 -23.63 -5.85
CA PHE A 291 -16.79 -22.69 -5.85
C PHE A 291 -16.33 -22.34 -4.45
N LEU A 292 -17.27 -22.18 -3.49
CA LEU A 292 -16.93 -21.98 -2.09
C LEU A 292 -16.17 -23.17 -1.49
N ARG A 293 -16.60 -24.40 -1.80
CA ARG A 293 -15.88 -25.61 -1.37
C ARG A 293 -14.46 -25.67 -1.95
N LEU A 294 -14.30 -25.31 -3.23
CA LEU A 294 -12.98 -25.20 -3.85
C LEU A 294 -12.10 -24.20 -3.08
N MET A 295 -12.59 -22.99 -2.81
CA MET A 295 -11.82 -21.98 -2.07
C MET A 295 -11.45 -22.44 -0.66
N LEU A 296 -12.37 -23.05 0.08
CA LEU A 296 -12.09 -23.54 1.43
C LEU A 296 -11.05 -24.68 1.42
N HIS A 297 -11.07 -25.56 0.40
CA HIS A 297 -10.03 -26.56 0.23
C HIS A 297 -8.68 -25.91 -0.09
N THR A 298 -8.64 -24.94 -1.01
CA THR A 298 -7.40 -24.22 -1.35
C THR A 298 -6.79 -23.53 -0.13
N VAL A 299 -7.60 -22.82 0.69
CA VAL A 299 -7.15 -22.22 1.95
C VAL A 299 -6.51 -23.26 2.87
N HIS A 300 -7.12 -24.45 2.98
CA HIS A 300 -6.61 -25.53 3.81
C HIS A 300 -5.31 -26.16 3.25
N ASP A 301 -5.23 -26.34 1.93
CA ASP A 301 -4.05 -26.90 1.24
C ASP A 301 -2.81 -26.02 1.44
N TYR A 302 -3.00 -24.69 1.52
CA TYR A 302 -1.94 -23.73 1.86
C TYR A 302 -1.73 -23.55 3.38
N GLY A 303 -2.42 -24.31 4.22
CA GLY A 303 -2.23 -24.32 5.67
C GLY A 303 -2.70 -23.05 6.38
N ILE A 304 -3.60 -22.27 5.78
CA ILE A 304 -4.18 -21.07 6.39
C ILE A 304 -5.30 -21.50 7.34
N ASP A 305 -5.19 -21.14 8.62
CA ASP A 305 -6.28 -21.29 9.58
C ASP A 305 -7.36 -20.24 9.31
N PRO A 306 -8.63 -20.63 9.05
CA PRO A 306 -9.72 -19.66 8.90
C PRO A 306 -9.85 -18.70 10.09
N ALA A 307 -9.46 -19.11 11.30
CA ALA A 307 -9.48 -18.22 12.47
C ALA A 307 -8.44 -17.08 12.41
N ALA A 308 -7.44 -17.20 11.54
CA ALA A 308 -6.47 -16.13 11.26
C ALA A 308 -6.99 -15.11 10.22
N LEU A 309 -8.20 -15.31 9.68
CA LEU A 309 -8.79 -14.44 8.68
C LEU A 309 -9.82 -13.48 9.30
N VAL A 310 -9.78 -12.21 8.87
CA VAL A 310 -10.82 -11.23 9.15
C VAL A 310 -11.91 -11.37 8.09
N HIS A 311 -12.94 -12.15 8.44
CA HIS A 311 -14.11 -12.36 7.57
C HIS A 311 -15.02 -11.13 7.55
N ALA A 312 -15.30 -10.61 6.36
CA ALA A 312 -16.24 -9.50 6.16
C ALA A 312 -17.12 -9.73 4.93
N LEU A 313 -18.39 -9.35 5.01
CA LEU A 313 -19.28 -9.36 3.84
C LEU A 313 -18.90 -8.26 2.84
N GLN A 314 -18.38 -7.13 3.35
CA GLN A 314 -17.81 -6.04 2.57
C GLN A 314 -16.87 -5.18 3.44
N ASN A 315 -15.82 -4.60 2.82
CA ASN A 315 -14.94 -3.59 3.41
C ASN A 315 -15.22 -2.20 2.81
N HIS A 316 -14.32 -1.24 3.01
CA HIS A 316 -14.50 0.14 2.53
C HIS A 316 -14.24 0.31 1.02
N ASP A 317 -13.53 -0.64 0.41
CA ASP A 317 -13.25 -0.69 -1.03
C ASP A 317 -14.47 -1.08 -1.86
N GLU A 318 -14.29 -1.10 -3.18
CA GLU A 318 -15.24 -1.72 -4.10
C GLU A 318 -15.50 -3.20 -3.80
N LEU A 319 -16.56 -3.74 -4.40
CA LEU A 319 -16.81 -5.17 -4.33
C LEU A 319 -15.72 -5.93 -5.12
N THR A 320 -14.67 -6.35 -4.42
CA THR A 320 -13.58 -7.11 -5.05
C THR A 320 -14.08 -8.52 -5.39
N LEU A 321 -14.34 -8.74 -6.68
CA LEU A 321 -14.59 -10.06 -7.27
C LEU A 321 -13.36 -10.58 -8.04
N GLU A 322 -12.22 -9.94 -7.83
CA GLU A 322 -10.96 -10.36 -8.44
C GLU A 322 -10.57 -11.73 -7.90
N LEU A 323 -10.43 -12.70 -8.81
CA LEU A 323 -10.03 -14.06 -8.49
C LEU A 323 -8.50 -14.19 -8.58
N VAL A 324 -7.76 -13.34 -7.83
CA VAL A 324 -6.31 -13.10 -8.03
C VAL A 324 -5.51 -14.38 -8.10
N HIS A 325 -5.74 -15.33 -7.19
CA HIS A 325 -5.10 -16.64 -7.22
C HIS A 325 -5.25 -17.34 -8.60
N PHE A 326 -6.44 -17.29 -9.20
CA PHE A 326 -6.77 -18.02 -10.42
C PHE A 326 -6.42 -17.32 -11.73
N TRP A 327 -6.34 -15.99 -11.79
CA TRP A 327 -6.05 -15.32 -13.07
C TRP A 327 -4.59 -14.88 -13.22
N THR A 328 -3.80 -14.98 -12.14
CA THR A 328 -2.38 -14.59 -12.11
C THR A 328 -1.45 -15.81 -12.13
N LEU A 329 -0.81 -16.15 -11.01
CA LEU A 329 0.22 -17.18 -10.89
C LEU A 329 -0.32 -18.58 -11.22
N HIS A 330 -1.54 -18.88 -10.78
CA HIS A 330 -2.13 -20.21 -10.92
C HIS A 330 -3.14 -20.31 -12.07
N LYS A 331 -3.05 -19.42 -13.07
CA LYS A 331 -3.97 -19.41 -14.21
C LYS A 331 -3.96 -20.68 -15.07
N ASP A 332 -2.86 -21.41 -15.05
CA ASP A 332 -2.66 -22.62 -15.83
C ASP A 332 -2.80 -23.90 -14.97
N ASP A 333 -3.10 -23.75 -13.67
CA ASP A 333 -3.26 -24.90 -12.78
C ASP A 333 -4.61 -25.61 -13.03
N PRO A 334 -4.65 -26.95 -12.92
CA PRO A 334 -5.89 -27.70 -13.04
C PRO A 334 -6.73 -27.59 -11.76
N TYR A 335 -8.00 -27.22 -11.90
CA TYR A 335 -8.95 -27.14 -10.78
C TYR A 335 -10.16 -28.00 -11.05
N THR A 336 -10.63 -28.74 -10.03
CA THR A 336 -11.89 -29.48 -10.15
C THR A 336 -13.06 -28.66 -9.61
N LEU A 337 -13.98 -28.26 -10.50
CA LEU A 337 -15.21 -27.56 -10.17
C LEU A 337 -16.41 -28.36 -10.67
N ASN A 338 -17.36 -28.66 -9.78
CA ASN A 338 -18.56 -29.45 -10.13
C ASN A 338 -18.26 -30.82 -10.78
N GLY A 339 -17.15 -31.46 -10.39
CA GLY A 339 -16.73 -32.75 -10.92
C GLY A 339 -16.12 -32.70 -12.32
N GLN A 340 -15.81 -31.50 -12.82
CA GLN A 340 -15.07 -31.27 -14.07
C GLN A 340 -13.70 -30.66 -13.75
N THR A 341 -12.67 -31.10 -14.48
CA THR A 341 -11.28 -30.62 -14.36
C THR A 341 -10.90 -29.83 -15.61
#